data_AF-A0A3E0EUY1-F1
#
_entry.id   AF-A0A3E0EUY1-F1
#
_cell.length_a   1.000
_cell.length_b   1.000
_cell.length_c   1.000
_cell.angle_alpha   90.00
_cell.angle_beta   90.00
_cell.angle_gamma   90.00
#
_symmetry.space_group_name_H-M   'P 1'
#
loop_
_entity.id
_entity.type
_entity.pdbx_description
1 polymer ?
#
loop_
_entity_poly.entity_id
_entity_poly.type
_entity_poly.pdbx_seq_one_letter_code
_entity_poly.pdbx_strand_id
1 'polypeptide(L)'
;MFAIFRFLVFFLCCQAVLSQTDSNPVDENGKKHGVWKGFYEESGRPRYEGTFEHGKEKGVFNFFDDTKAKSIIATRTFNAKDNSCYTIFYDQNKNVVSEGKEVNKLREGQWKYYHKASKSVMTSENYKNGKLEGVRTVYYPSGKVVDETIYKNGLKEGVYKKYSEKGIVLENSFFKNGEYEGEAVYKDPNDFVIAKGKFKNGKKIGKWQFFINGKLDSEENMDKPKKPQLKRDKVKTD
;
A
#
# COMPACT_ATOMS: atom_id res chain seq x y z
N MET A 1 24.59 -86.43 -9.71
CA MET A 1 25.23 -86.18 -11.02
C MET A 1 24.15 -85.61 -11.95
N PHE A 2 24.46 -84.54 -12.69
CA PHE A 2 23.59 -83.67 -13.54
C PHE A 2 22.64 -82.75 -12.74
N ALA A 3 22.86 -81.42 -12.56
CA ALA A 3 23.22 -80.29 -13.42
C ALA A 3 22.09 -79.82 -14.37
N ILE A 4 22.02 -78.48 -14.59
CA ILE A 4 21.28 -77.71 -15.61
C ILE A 4 19.91 -77.16 -15.12
N PHE A 5 19.52 -75.89 -15.27
CA PHE A 5 20.14 -74.60 -15.62
C PHE A 5 19.12 -73.51 -15.21
N ARG A 6 19.61 -72.37 -14.71
CA ARG A 6 18.79 -71.18 -14.40
C ARG A 6 18.16 -70.61 -15.67
N PHE A 7 16.89 -70.22 -15.64
CA PHE A 7 16.40 -69.12 -16.47
C PHE A 7 15.46 -68.24 -15.65
N LEU A 8 16.02 -67.14 -15.15
CA LEU A 8 15.33 -66.07 -14.46
C LEU A 8 14.90 -65.08 -15.55
N VAL A 9 13.63 -65.14 -15.95
CA VAL A 9 13.08 -64.21 -16.95
C VAL A 9 12.86 -62.86 -16.27
N PHE A 10 13.85 -61.98 -16.38
CA PHE A 10 13.72 -60.57 -16.04
C PHE A 10 12.84 -59.91 -17.10
N PHE A 11 11.57 -59.65 -16.75
CA PHE A 11 10.70 -58.80 -17.56
C PHE A 11 11.15 -57.35 -17.36
N LEU A 12 11.99 -56.86 -18.28
CA LEU A 12 12.43 -55.47 -18.32
C LEU A 12 11.24 -54.61 -18.78
N CYS A 13 10.44 -54.16 -17.84
CA CYS A 13 9.41 -53.16 -18.10
C CYS A 13 10.12 -51.82 -18.31
N CYS A 14 10.38 -51.46 -19.57
CA CYS A 14 10.81 -50.11 -19.96
C CYS A 14 9.72 -49.11 -19.55
N GLN A 15 9.80 -48.58 -18.34
CA GLN A 15 9.13 -47.36 -17.97
C GLN A 15 9.85 -46.24 -18.71
N ALA A 16 9.35 -45.90 -19.90
CA ALA A 16 9.63 -44.60 -20.50
C ALA A 16 9.01 -43.57 -19.57
N VAL A 17 9.80 -43.07 -18.61
CA VAL A 17 9.50 -41.81 -17.94
C VAL A 17 9.64 -40.75 -19.03
N LEU A 18 8.54 -40.52 -19.76
CA LEU A 18 8.37 -39.28 -20.49
C LEU A 18 8.40 -38.20 -19.41
N SER A 19 9.56 -37.56 -19.25
CA SER A 19 9.62 -36.23 -18.66
C SER A 19 8.74 -35.36 -19.55
N GLN A 20 7.45 -35.27 -19.23
CA GLN A 20 6.62 -34.21 -19.75
C GLN A 20 7.29 -32.93 -19.25
N THR A 21 7.99 -32.25 -20.15
CA THR A 21 8.12 -30.81 -20.03
C THR A 21 6.68 -30.34 -19.96
N ASP A 22 6.20 -30.05 -18.74
CA ASP A 22 4.90 -29.44 -18.46
C ASP A 22 4.90 -28.04 -19.09
N SER A 23 4.88 -28.01 -20.42
CA SER A 23 4.75 -26.80 -21.19
C SER A 23 3.38 -26.25 -20.90
N ASN A 24 3.32 -24.94 -20.70
CA ASN A 24 2.05 -24.33 -20.36
C ASN A 24 1.06 -24.48 -21.53
N PRO A 25 -0.18 -24.94 -21.27
CA PRO A 25 -1.12 -25.29 -22.34
C PRO A 25 -1.60 -24.06 -23.12
N VAL A 26 -1.85 -24.23 -24.41
CA VAL A 26 -2.43 -23.20 -25.28
C VAL A 26 -3.67 -23.73 -25.98
N ASP A 27 -4.59 -22.84 -26.36
CA ASP A 27 -5.71 -23.17 -27.23
C ASP A 27 -5.28 -23.29 -28.70
N GLU A 28 -6.24 -23.64 -29.56
CA GLU A 28 -6.06 -23.76 -31.02
C GLU A 28 -5.48 -22.51 -31.70
N ASN A 29 -5.60 -21.33 -31.07
CA ASN A 29 -5.08 -20.06 -31.56
C ASN A 29 -3.73 -19.69 -30.92
N GLY A 30 -3.11 -20.60 -30.16
CA GLY A 30 -1.86 -20.36 -29.45
C GLY A 30 -2.01 -19.45 -28.21
N LYS A 31 -3.23 -19.16 -27.75
CA LYS A 31 -3.45 -18.35 -26.55
C LYS A 31 -3.38 -19.22 -25.30
N LYS A 32 -2.97 -18.63 -24.18
CA LYS A 32 -2.91 -19.32 -22.88
C LYS A 32 -4.26 -19.98 -22.54
N HIS A 33 -4.25 -21.26 -22.24
CA HIS A 33 -5.46 -22.01 -21.87
C HIS A 33 -5.12 -23.04 -20.79
N GLY A 34 -6.04 -23.30 -19.86
CA GLY A 34 -5.82 -24.22 -18.75
C GLY A 34 -4.92 -23.66 -17.65
N VAL A 35 -4.39 -24.56 -16.81
CA VAL A 35 -3.52 -24.18 -15.68
C VAL A 35 -2.14 -23.79 -16.22
N TRP A 36 -1.68 -22.59 -15.83
CA TRP A 36 -0.38 -22.04 -16.17
C TRP A 36 0.46 -21.83 -14.93
N LYS A 37 1.76 -22.12 -15.06
CA LYS A 37 2.79 -21.77 -14.08
C LYS A 37 3.83 -20.86 -14.73
N GLY A 38 4.12 -19.75 -14.09
CA GLY A 38 5.30 -18.93 -14.41
C GLY A 38 6.40 -19.17 -13.41
N PHE A 39 7.65 -19.00 -13.81
CA PHE A 39 8.82 -19.28 -12.97
C PHE A 39 9.74 -18.04 -12.86
N TYR A 40 10.48 -17.95 -11.76
CA TYR A 40 11.59 -17.03 -11.60
C TYR A 40 12.75 -17.48 -12.49
N GLU A 41 13.42 -16.51 -13.14
CA GLU A 41 14.46 -16.79 -14.14
C GLU A 41 15.71 -17.44 -13.53
N GLU A 42 16.20 -16.91 -12.40
CA GLU A 42 17.43 -17.40 -11.77
C GLU A 42 17.22 -18.73 -11.02
N SER A 43 16.17 -18.82 -10.21
CA SER A 43 15.96 -19.94 -9.30
C SER A 43 15.15 -21.09 -9.91
N GLY A 44 14.44 -20.84 -11.01
CA GLY A 44 13.47 -21.77 -11.60
C GLY A 44 12.26 -22.08 -10.70
N ARG A 45 12.09 -21.37 -9.57
CA ARG A 45 10.96 -21.59 -8.66
C ARG A 45 9.67 -20.99 -9.22
N PRO A 46 8.49 -21.53 -8.88
CA PRO A 46 7.23 -20.97 -9.35
C PRO A 46 7.08 -19.54 -8.84
N ARG A 47 6.78 -18.61 -9.75
CA ARG A 47 6.45 -17.22 -9.47
C ARG A 47 4.95 -17.03 -9.34
N TYR A 48 4.18 -17.72 -10.17
CA TYR A 48 2.72 -17.73 -10.08
C TYR A 48 2.13 -19.03 -10.63
N GLU A 49 0.92 -19.32 -10.21
CA GLU A 49 0.06 -20.36 -10.77
C GLU A 49 -1.38 -19.83 -10.89
N GLY A 50 -2.04 -20.11 -12.01
CA GLY A 50 -3.44 -19.71 -12.23
C GLY A 50 -4.00 -20.29 -13.52
N THR A 51 -5.31 -20.14 -13.74
CA THR A 51 -5.98 -20.67 -14.93
C THR A 51 -6.19 -19.58 -15.97
N PHE A 52 -5.88 -19.89 -17.23
CA PHE A 52 -6.28 -19.07 -18.36
C PHE A 52 -7.40 -19.74 -19.16
N GLU A 53 -8.28 -18.95 -19.72
CA GLU A 53 -9.30 -19.37 -20.68
C GLU A 53 -9.20 -18.45 -21.91
N HIS A 54 -8.71 -19.00 -23.02
CA HIS A 54 -8.53 -18.29 -24.29
C HIS A 54 -7.73 -16.97 -24.17
N GLY A 55 -6.65 -17.03 -23.39
CA GLY A 55 -5.75 -15.91 -23.12
C GLY A 55 -6.19 -14.99 -21.98
N LYS A 56 -7.35 -15.21 -21.37
CA LYS A 56 -7.85 -14.40 -20.24
C LYS A 56 -7.66 -15.13 -18.91
N GLU A 57 -7.22 -14.41 -17.89
CA GLU A 57 -7.13 -14.93 -16.53
C GLU A 57 -8.51 -15.32 -16.00
N LYS A 58 -8.61 -16.47 -15.34
CA LYS A 58 -9.84 -17.02 -14.77
C LYS A 58 -9.60 -17.53 -13.35
N GLY A 59 -10.52 -17.17 -12.46
CA GLY A 59 -10.49 -17.64 -11.07
C GLY A 59 -9.33 -17.02 -10.27
N VAL A 60 -8.71 -17.83 -9.42
CA VAL A 60 -7.67 -17.36 -8.49
C VAL A 60 -6.29 -17.65 -9.04
N PHE A 61 -5.44 -16.63 -9.02
CA PHE A 61 -4.00 -16.75 -9.22
C PHE A 61 -3.30 -16.66 -7.89
N ASN A 62 -2.37 -17.59 -7.65
CA ASN A 62 -1.45 -17.56 -6.51
C ASN A 62 -0.10 -17.05 -6.98
N PHE A 63 0.50 -16.14 -6.24
CA PHE A 63 1.86 -15.64 -6.46
C PHE A 63 2.74 -16.06 -5.31
N PHE A 64 3.91 -16.60 -5.61
CA PHE A 64 4.82 -17.18 -4.63
C PHE A 64 6.07 -16.33 -4.51
N ASP A 65 6.71 -16.33 -3.33
CA ASP A 65 8.05 -15.76 -3.18
C ASP A 65 9.13 -16.61 -3.85
N ASP A 66 10.30 -16.00 -4.04
CA ASP A 66 11.48 -16.72 -4.53
C ASP A 66 12.32 -17.30 -3.38
N THR A 67 11.67 -18.02 -2.47
CA THR A 67 12.37 -18.80 -1.43
C THR A 67 12.15 -20.28 -1.67
N LYS A 68 12.92 -21.13 -0.96
CA LYS A 68 12.67 -22.59 -0.99
C LYS A 68 11.29 -22.95 -0.42
N ALA A 69 10.71 -22.09 0.44
CA ALA A 69 9.39 -22.29 1.03
C ALA A 69 8.26 -22.04 0.02
N LYS A 70 8.48 -21.22 -1.01
CA LYS A 70 7.49 -20.88 -2.05
C LYS A 70 6.20 -20.37 -1.41
N SER A 71 6.32 -19.46 -0.45
CA SER A 71 5.19 -18.94 0.30
C SER A 71 4.30 -18.11 -0.61
N ILE A 72 2.98 -18.24 -0.47
CA ILE A 72 2.04 -17.36 -1.20
C ILE A 72 2.17 -15.94 -0.63
N ILE A 73 2.59 -15.00 -1.47
CA ILE A 73 2.76 -13.58 -1.13
C ILE A 73 1.63 -12.72 -1.69
N ALA A 74 0.88 -13.21 -2.67
CA ALA A 74 -0.33 -12.56 -3.14
C ALA A 74 -1.32 -13.54 -3.76
N THR A 75 -2.60 -13.18 -3.71
CA THR A 75 -3.65 -13.79 -4.51
C THR A 75 -4.32 -12.73 -5.38
N ARG A 76 -4.76 -13.13 -6.58
CA ARG A 76 -5.61 -12.31 -7.44
C ARG A 76 -6.82 -13.12 -7.88
N THR A 77 -8.00 -12.68 -7.52
CA THR A 77 -9.27 -13.30 -7.93
C THR A 77 -9.85 -12.52 -9.09
N PHE A 78 -9.78 -13.07 -10.30
CA PHE A 78 -10.25 -12.42 -11.52
C PHE A 78 -11.77 -12.56 -11.68
N ASN A 79 -12.40 -11.45 -12.03
CA ASN A 79 -13.82 -11.39 -12.35
C ASN A 79 -14.06 -11.90 -13.77
N ALA A 80 -15.04 -12.77 -13.96
CA ALA A 80 -15.37 -13.30 -15.28
C ALA A 80 -16.05 -12.27 -16.21
N LYS A 81 -16.63 -11.20 -15.65
CA LYS A 81 -17.46 -10.24 -16.38
C LYS A 81 -16.69 -9.04 -16.92
N ASP A 82 -15.57 -8.70 -16.31
CA ASP A 82 -14.78 -7.51 -16.63
C ASP A 82 -13.29 -7.76 -16.39
N ASN A 83 -12.44 -6.78 -16.72
CA ASN A 83 -10.99 -6.88 -16.53
C ASN A 83 -10.57 -6.54 -15.08
N SER A 84 -11.43 -6.82 -14.10
CA SER A 84 -11.12 -6.57 -12.70
C SER A 84 -10.67 -7.82 -11.96
N CYS A 85 -9.86 -7.60 -10.94
CA CYS A 85 -9.54 -8.63 -9.96
C CYS A 85 -9.50 -8.05 -8.55
N TYR A 86 -9.72 -8.90 -7.56
CA TYR A 86 -9.46 -8.56 -6.16
C TYR A 86 -8.09 -9.10 -5.78
N THR A 87 -7.19 -8.22 -5.36
CA THR A 87 -5.82 -8.55 -4.98
C THR A 87 -5.69 -8.55 -3.46
N ILE A 88 -5.05 -9.57 -2.91
CA ILE A 88 -4.65 -9.63 -1.50
C ILE A 88 -3.15 -9.89 -1.45
N PHE A 89 -2.42 -9.11 -0.67
CA PHE A 89 -1.00 -9.30 -0.38
C PHE A 89 -0.82 -9.85 1.04
N TYR A 90 0.13 -10.76 1.21
CA TYR A 90 0.41 -11.41 2.49
C TYR A 90 1.86 -11.17 2.92
N ASP A 91 2.09 -11.22 4.24
CA ASP A 91 3.43 -11.39 4.78
C ASP A 91 3.84 -12.88 4.79
N GLN A 92 5.08 -13.15 5.22
CA GLN A 92 5.62 -14.52 5.31
C GLN A 92 4.86 -15.43 6.28
N ASN A 93 4.08 -14.85 7.20
CA ASN A 93 3.26 -15.58 8.17
C ASN A 93 1.79 -15.71 7.70
N LYS A 94 1.51 -15.38 6.43
CA LYS A 94 0.17 -15.38 5.82
C LYS A 94 -0.81 -14.35 6.42
N ASN A 95 -0.33 -13.34 7.14
CA ASN A 95 -1.18 -12.22 7.54
C ASN A 95 -1.43 -11.32 6.32
N VAL A 96 -2.64 -10.79 6.19
CA VAL A 96 -2.97 -9.83 5.13
C VAL A 96 -2.24 -8.51 5.40
N VAL A 97 -1.47 -8.05 4.41
CA VAL A 97 -0.75 -6.77 4.45
C VAL A 97 -1.57 -5.67 3.80
N SER A 98 -2.18 -5.97 2.66
CA SER A 98 -3.07 -5.05 1.96
C SER A 98 -3.99 -5.78 1.00
N GLU A 99 -5.11 -5.16 0.68
CA GLU A 99 -6.07 -5.71 -0.28
C GLU A 99 -6.87 -4.60 -0.96
N GLY A 100 -7.36 -4.91 -2.15
CA GLY A 100 -8.23 -4.01 -2.91
C GLY A 100 -8.50 -4.49 -4.33
N LYS A 101 -9.35 -3.75 -5.02
CA LYS A 101 -9.72 -4.04 -6.41
C LYS A 101 -8.71 -3.42 -7.37
N GLU A 102 -8.36 -4.16 -8.40
CA GLU A 102 -7.66 -3.67 -9.60
C GLU A 102 -8.61 -3.75 -10.80
N VAL A 103 -8.58 -2.77 -11.68
CA VAL A 103 -9.25 -2.77 -12.98
C VAL A 103 -8.21 -2.41 -14.03
N ASN A 104 -8.06 -3.22 -15.07
CA ASN A 104 -7.01 -3.03 -16.09
C ASN A 104 -5.61 -2.85 -15.48
N LYS A 105 -5.30 -3.63 -14.42
CA LYS A 105 -4.03 -3.59 -13.66
C LYS A 105 -3.77 -2.28 -12.89
N LEU A 106 -4.77 -1.41 -12.77
CA LEU A 106 -4.71 -0.18 -11.98
C LEU A 106 -5.59 -0.32 -10.74
N ARG A 107 -5.17 0.25 -9.60
CA ARG A 107 -5.99 0.27 -8.38
C ARG A 107 -7.30 1.01 -8.63
N GLU A 108 -8.40 0.46 -8.11
CA GLU A 108 -9.74 1.01 -8.25
C GLU A 108 -10.52 0.83 -6.94
N GLY A 109 -11.28 1.85 -6.54
CA GLY A 109 -12.06 1.83 -5.31
C GLY A 109 -11.21 1.81 -4.04
N GLN A 110 -11.78 1.26 -2.97
CA GLN A 110 -11.13 1.24 -1.66
C GLN A 110 -10.01 0.18 -1.60
N TRP A 111 -8.85 0.61 -1.13
CA TRP A 111 -7.71 -0.21 -0.75
C TRP A 111 -7.47 -0.09 0.75
N LYS A 112 -7.23 -1.23 1.39
CA LYS A 112 -6.93 -1.31 2.82
C LYS A 112 -5.52 -1.83 3.02
N TYR A 113 -4.86 -1.29 4.04
CA TYR A 113 -3.56 -1.73 4.51
C TYR A 113 -3.67 -1.98 5.99
N TYR A 114 -3.02 -3.03 6.46
CA TYR A 114 -3.19 -3.53 7.82
C TYR A 114 -1.95 -3.28 8.67
N HIS A 115 -2.17 -3.12 9.97
CA HIS A 115 -1.09 -3.12 10.95
C HIS A 115 -0.38 -4.48 10.93
N LYS A 116 0.93 -4.49 11.22
CA LYS A 116 1.76 -5.69 11.16
C LYS A 116 1.15 -6.83 11.99
N ALA A 117 0.99 -7.99 11.35
CA ALA A 117 0.41 -9.20 11.96
C ALA A 117 -0.93 -8.96 12.69
N SER A 118 -1.77 -8.06 12.15
CA SER A 118 -3.06 -7.68 12.73
C SER A 118 -4.14 -7.58 11.65
N LYS A 119 -5.40 -7.70 12.07
CA LYS A 119 -6.59 -7.41 11.25
C LYS A 119 -7.03 -5.94 11.34
N SER A 120 -6.39 -5.14 12.20
CA SER A 120 -6.67 -3.71 12.32
C SER A 120 -6.18 -2.98 11.08
N VAL A 121 -7.07 -2.23 10.44
CA VAL A 121 -6.71 -1.35 9.31
C VAL A 121 -5.77 -0.26 9.83
N MET A 122 -4.65 -0.07 9.14
CA MET A 122 -3.70 1.02 9.34
C MET A 122 -4.03 2.19 8.41
N THR A 123 -4.39 1.90 7.17
CA THR A 123 -4.71 2.91 6.17
C THR A 123 -5.86 2.44 5.28
N SER A 124 -6.81 3.32 5.01
CA SER A 124 -7.81 3.18 3.95
C SER A 124 -7.58 4.26 2.90
N GLU A 125 -7.44 3.86 1.65
CA GLU A 125 -7.22 4.75 0.50
C GLU A 125 -8.30 4.49 -0.55
N ASN A 126 -8.75 5.54 -1.23
CA ASN A 126 -9.66 5.41 -2.36
C ASN A 126 -8.92 5.74 -3.66
N TYR A 127 -9.13 4.92 -4.69
CA TYR A 127 -8.48 5.04 -5.98
C TYR A 127 -9.48 5.12 -7.12
N LYS A 128 -9.09 5.83 -8.17
CA LYS A 128 -9.75 5.84 -9.47
C LYS A 128 -8.69 5.81 -10.56
N ASN A 129 -8.73 4.80 -11.44
CA ASN A 129 -7.72 4.61 -12.50
C ASN A 129 -6.26 4.68 -11.98
N GLY A 130 -6.00 4.05 -10.85
CA GLY A 130 -4.66 3.98 -10.25
C GLY A 130 -4.19 5.24 -9.51
N LYS A 131 -4.98 6.31 -9.46
CA LYS A 131 -4.67 7.54 -8.71
C LYS A 131 -5.54 7.65 -7.47
N LEU A 132 -4.99 8.22 -6.38
CA LEU A 132 -5.79 8.52 -5.19
C LEU A 132 -6.90 9.51 -5.55
N GLU A 133 -8.13 9.19 -5.15
CA GLU A 133 -9.34 9.96 -5.44
C GLU A 133 -10.32 9.79 -4.28
N GLY A 134 -10.69 10.88 -3.62
CA GLY A 134 -11.54 10.88 -2.44
C GLY A 134 -10.75 10.79 -1.13
N VAL A 135 -11.39 10.29 -0.07
CA VAL A 135 -10.83 10.31 1.29
C VAL A 135 -9.76 9.24 1.46
N ARG A 136 -8.63 9.62 2.07
CA ARG A 136 -7.63 8.75 2.67
C ARG A 136 -7.69 8.90 4.18
N THR A 137 -7.74 7.79 4.90
CA THR A 137 -7.79 7.76 6.36
C THR A 137 -6.69 6.88 6.91
N VAL A 138 -5.95 7.38 7.90
CA VAL A 138 -4.94 6.62 8.66
C VAL A 138 -5.50 6.34 10.05
N TYR A 139 -5.20 5.17 10.61
CA TYR A 139 -5.72 4.71 11.88
C TYR A 139 -4.61 4.27 12.84
N TYR A 140 -4.82 4.54 14.13
CA TYR A 140 -4.06 3.97 15.22
C TYR A 140 -4.32 2.45 15.30
N PRO A 141 -3.45 1.66 15.97
CA PRO A 141 -3.72 0.24 16.21
C PRO A 141 -5.04 -0.01 16.96
N SER A 142 -5.50 0.96 17.76
CA SER A 142 -6.79 0.97 18.45
C SER A 142 -8.01 1.13 17.51
N GLY A 143 -7.79 1.41 16.22
CA GLY A 143 -8.86 1.66 15.23
C GLY A 143 -9.36 3.10 15.21
N LYS A 144 -8.84 3.98 16.07
CA LYS A 144 -9.14 5.41 16.05
C LYS A 144 -8.41 6.11 14.90
N VAL A 145 -8.97 7.19 14.39
CA VAL A 145 -8.38 7.96 13.29
C VAL A 145 -7.14 8.73 13.77
N VAL A 146 -6.07 8.66 12.98
CA VAL A 146 -4.84 9.48 13.10
C VAL A 146 -4.99 10.71 12.23
N ASP A 147 -5.33 10.53 10.96
CA ASP A 147 -5.56 11.63 10.03
C ASP A 147 -6.54 11.26 8.91
N GLU A 148 -7.17 12.29 8.36
CA GLU A 148 -8.01 12.24 7.18
C GLU A 148 -7.53 13.30 6.19
N THR A 149 -7.33 12.89 4.95
CA THR A 149 -6.92 13.77 3.84
C THR A 149 -7.79 13.48 2.62
N ILE A 150 -8.29 14.51 1.95
CA ILE A 150 -8.99 14.36 0.67
C ILE A 150 -7.98 14.45 -0.48
N TYR A 151 -8.12 13.56 -1.46
CA TYR A 151 -7.33 13.52 -2.69
C TYR A 151 -8.20 13.76 -3.92
N LYS A 152 -7.62 14.39 -4.94
CA LYS A 152 -8.20 14.53 -6.27
C LYS A 152 -7.08 14.36 -7.30
N ASN A 153 -7.24 13.43 -8.24
CA ASN A 153 -6.25 13.09 -9.26
C ASN A 153 -4.83 12.81 -8.69
N GLY A 154 -4.74 12.21 -7.50
CA GLY A 154 -3.47 11.88 -6.85
C GLY A 154 -2.86 13.02 -6.01
N LEU A 155 -3.44 14.22 -6.00
CA LEU A 155 -2.99 15.35 -5.21
C LEU A 155 -3.91 15.59 -4.01
N LYS A 156 -3.36 16.08 -2.89
CA LYS A 156 -4.18 16.51 -1.75
C LYS A 156 -5.04 17.71 -2.14
N GLU A 157 -6.32 17.65 -1.87
CA GLU A 157 -7.31 18.64 -2.29
C GLU A 157 -8.47 18.68 -1.29
N GLY A 158 -8.62 19.76 -0.54
CA GLY A 158 -9.67 19.90 0.47
C GLY A 158 -9.15 19.88 1.90
N VAL A 159 -10.06 19.59 2.83
CA VAL A 159 -9.78 19.59 4.27
C VAL A 159 -8.81 18.46 4.64
N TYR A 160 -7.87 18.78 5.52
CA TYR A 160 -7.03 17.85 6.24
C TYR A 160 -7.26 17.98 7.73
N LYS A 161 -7.43 16.83 8.39
CA LYS A 161 -7.54 16.77 9.85
C LYS A 161 -6.57 15.74 10.39
N LYS A 162 -5.88 16.10 11.46
CA LYS A 162 -5.08 15.19 12.28
C LYS A 162 -5.66 15.13 13.67
N TYR A 163 -5.71 13.95 14.24
CA TYR A 163 -6.32 13.67 15.54
C TYR A 163 -5.29 13.08 16.49
N SER A 164 -5.48 13.31 17.78
CA SER A 164 -4.85 12.52 18.84
C SER A 164 -5.60 11.21 19.04
N GLU A 165 -5.00 10.25 19.75
CA GLU A 165 -5.70 9.01 20.10
C GLU A 165 -6.89 9.24 21.07
N LYS A 166 -7.01 10.42 21.68
CA LYS A 166 -8.19 10.82 22.46
C LYS A 166 -9.31 11.42 21.58
N GLY A 167 -9.09 11.57 20.28
CA GLY A 167 -10.03 12.17 19.34
C GLY A 167 -9.95 13.70 19.22
N ILE A 168 -8.97 14.33 19.86
CA ILE A 168 -8.76 15.79 19.76
C ILE A 168 -8.17 16.13 18.41
N VAL A 169 -8.74 17.10 17.70
CA VAL A 169 -8.23 17.59 16.41
C VAL A 169 -6.97 18.43 16.64
N LEU A 170 -5.80 17.81 16.46
CA LEU A 170 -4.48 18.43 16.62
C LEU A 170 -4.15 19.37 15.46
N GLU A 171 -4.68 19.09 14.28
CA GLU A 171 -4.53 19.96 13.12
C GLU A 171 -5.82 19.96 12.31
N ASN A 172 -6.24 21.16 11.92
CA ASN A 172 -7.27 21.35 10.91
C ASN A 172 -6.74 22.38 9.91
N SER A 173 -6.51 21.94 8.67
CA SER A 173 -5.95 22.76 7.61
C SER A 173 -6.57 22.37 6.27
N PHE A 174 -6.20 23.06 5.20
CA PHE A 174 -6.75 22.83 3.88
C PHE A 174 -5.62 22.74 2.85
N PHE A 175 -5.80 21.86 1.88
CA PHE A 175 -4.88 21.63 0.77
C PHE A 175 -5.53 22.01 -0.56
N LYS A 176 -4.74 22.54 -1.48
CA LYS A 176 -5.12 22.77 -2.87
C LYS A 176 -3.96 22.37 -3.77
N ASN A 177 -4.22 21.50 -4.75
CA ASN A 177 -3.18 20.99 -5.66
C ASN A 177 -1.92 20.43 -4.95
N GLY A 178 -2.10 19.79 -3.80
CA GLY A 178 -1.00 19.19 -3.02
C GLY A 178 -0.30 20.13 -2.03
N GLU A 179 -0.62 21.43 -2.01
CA GLU A 179 0.00 22.41 -1.12
C GLU A 179 -0.99 22.93 -0.08
N TYR A 180 -0.50 23.36 1.10
CA TYR A 180 -1.35 24.04 2.09
C TYR A 180 -1.91 25.35 1.51
N GLU A 181 -3.19 25.58 1.73
CA GLU A 181 -3.94 26.73 1.21
C GLU A 181 -5.04 27.10 2.21
N GLY A 182 -5.18 28.37 2.54
CA GLY A 182 -6.24 28.84 3.44
C GLY A 182 -5.89 28.72 4.93
N GLU A 183 -6.91 28.73 5.78
CA GLU A 183 -6.75 28.75 7.23
C GLU A 183 -6.19 27.42 7.75
N ALA A 184 -5.33 27.49 8.76
CA ALA A 184 -4.80 26.37 9.49
C ALA A 184 -4.86 26.65 11.00
N VAL A 185 -5.30 25.65 11.76
CA VAL A 185 -5.39 25.68 13.22
C VAL A 185 -4.69 24.45 13.77
N TYR A 186 -3.80 24.68 14.73
CA TYR A 186 -3.05 23.65 15.44
C TYR A 186 -3.42 23.69 16.92
N LYS A 187 -3.66 22.50 17.49
CA LYS A 187 -3.97 22.31 18.89
C LYS A 187 -3.02 21.32 19.54
N ASP A 188 -2.89 21.41 20.85
CA ASP A 188 -2.23 20.40 21.66
C ASP A 188 -3.19 19.23 22.02
N PRO A 189 -2.70 18.15 22.66
CA PRO A 189 -3.56 17.04 23.10
C PRO A 189 -4.57 17.37 24.21
N ASN A 190 -4.53 18.57 24.79
CA ASN A 190 -5.47 19.07 25.79
C ASN A 190 -6.52 20.01 25.18
N ASP A 191 -6.60 20.07 23.84
CA ASP A 191 -7.53 20.90 23.06
C ASP A 191 -7.27 22.41 23.11
N PHE A 192 -6.09 22.83 23.60
CA PHE A 192 -5.69 24.24 23.51
C PHE A 192 -5.13 24.55 22.14
N VAL A 193 -5.62 25.63 21.52
CA VAL A 193 -4.98 26.19 20.31
C VAL A 193 -3.57 26.61 20.67
N ILE A 194 -2.59 26.16 19.90
CA ILE A 194 -1.17 26.52 20.04
C ILE A 194 -0.67 27.38 18.89
N ALA A 195 -1.29 27.27 17.71
CA ALA A 195 -1.02 28.14 16.59
C ALA A 195 -2.22 28.24 15.64
N LYS A 196 -2.39 29.39 15.02
CA LYS A 196 -3.30 29.54 13.87
C LYS A 196 -2.82 30.62 12.91
N GLY A 197 -3.18 30.48 11.66
CA GLY A 197 -2.85 31.44 10.61
C GLY A 197 -3.26 30.90 9.24
N LYS A 198 -2.76 31.55 8.20
CA LYS A 198 -3.13 31.24 6.82
C LYS A 198 -1.93 30.78 6.00
N PHE A 199 -2.19 29.85 5.07
CA PHE A 199 -1.28 29.43 4.03
C PHE A 199 -1.74 29.92 2.65
N LYS A 200 -0.76 30.12 1.76
CA LYS A 200 -0.94 30.31 0.32
C LYS A 200 0.18 29.59 -0.41
N ASN A 201 -0.17 28.68 -1.31
CA ASN A 201 0.81 27.89 -2.09
C ASN A 201 1.90 27.28 -1.19
N GLY A 202 1.48 26.62 -0.10
CA GLY A 202 2.36 25.95 0.85
C GLY A 202 3.12 26.87 1.81
N LYS A 203 3.04 28.19 1.66
CA LYS A 203 3.77 29.16 2.50
C LYS A 203 2.83 29.84 3.49
N LYS A 204 3.31 30.04 4.71
CA LYS A 204 2.63 30.86 5.72
C LYS A 204 2.54 32.30 5.21
N ILE A 205 1.36 32.92 5.29
CA ILE A 205 1.12 34.31 4.90
C ILE A 205 0.36 35.07 6.00
N GLY A 206 0.47 36.40 5.97
CA GLY A 206 -0.21 37.27 6.90
C GLY A 206 0.16 37.03 8.36
N LYS A 207 -0.78 37.29 9.27
CA LYS A 207 -0.57 37.16 10.71
C LYS A 207 -0.70 35.71 11.17
N TRP A 208 0.36 35.21 11.81
CA TRP A 208 0.38 33.95 12.50
C TRP A 208 0.40 34.20 14.00
N GLN A 209 -0.53 33.55 14.71
CA GLN A 209 -0.72 33.73 16.14
C GLN A 209 -0.31 32.45 16.86
N PHE A 210 0.48 32.59 17.91
CA PHE A 210 0.98 31.52 18.75
C PHE A 210 0.48 31.71 20.18
N PHE A 211 0.14 30.60 20.83
CA PHE A 211 -0.56 30.61 22.09
C PHE A 211 0.15 29.70 23.09
N ILE A 212 0.20 30.13 24.36
CA ILE A 212 0.66 29.34 25.50
C ILE A 212 -0.48 29.30 26.51
N ASN A 213 -0.90 28.09 26.91
CA ASN A 213 -2.01 27.87 27.85
C ASN A 213 -3.29 28.63 27.45
N GLY A 214 -3.61 28.66 26.16
CA GLY A 214 -4.81 29.32 25.61
C GLY A 214 -4.73 30.85 25.54
N LYS A 215 -3.64 31.48 25.98
CA LYS A 215 -3.43 32.93 25.87
C LYS A 215 -2.51 33.24 24.68
N LEU A 216 -2.81 34.31 23.94
CA LEU A 216 -1.94 34.79 22.86
C LEU A 216 -0.59 35.15 23.47
N ASP A 217 0.44 34.44 23.05
CA ASP A 217 1.82 34.64 23.48
C ASP A 217 2.55 35.57 22.52
N SER A 218 2.41 35.30 21.22
CA SER A 218 3.08 36.06 20.17
C SER A 218 2.29 36.07 18.85
N GLU A 219 2.52 37.11 18.05
CA GLU A 219 2.02 37.22 16.69
C GLU A 219 3.16 37.63 15.76
N GLU A 220 3.27 36.96 14.62
CA GLU A 220 4.26 37.23 13.59
C GLU A 220 3.59 37.53 12.25
N ASN A 221 4.03 38.58 11.57
CA ASN A 221 3.62 38.83 10.19
C ASN A 221 4.58 38.11 9.24
N MET A 222 4.10 37.02 8.64
CA MET A 222 4.88 36.16 7.76
C MET A 222 5.20 36.80 6.40
N ASP A 223 4.52 37.89 6.03
CA ASP A 223 4.84 38.66 4.82
C ASP A 223 6.07 39.57 5.04
N LYS A 224 6.46 39.78 6.30
CA LYS A 224 7.62 40.59 6.71
C LYS A 224 8.33 39.93 7.90
N PRO A 225 8.97 38.76 7.71
CA PRO A 225 9.59 38.04 8.80
C PRO A 225 10.67 38.93 9.46
N LYS A 226 10.59 39.08 10.79
CA LYS A 226 11.62 39.81 11.54
C LYS A 226 12.96 39.10 11.30
N LYS A 227 13.99 39.85 10.87
CA LYS A 227 15.36 39.31 10.78
C LYS A 227 15.73 38.71 12.14
N PRO A 228 16.37 37.52 12.19
CA PRO A 228 16.86 36.97 13.45
C PRO A 228 17.75 38.01 14.13
N GLN A 229 17.35 38.47 15.32
CA GLN A 229 18.26 39.26 16.15
C GLN A 229 19.35 38.30 16.64
N LEU A 230 20.50 38.31 15.98
CA LEU A 230 21.73 37.72 16.51
C LEU A 230 21.97 38.38 17.88
N LYS A 231 21.69 37.65 18.97
CA LYS A 231 22.18 38.02 20.29
C LYS A 231 23.70 37.98 20.20
N ARG A 232 24.32 39.16 20.03
CA ARG A 232 25.75 39.31 20.29
C ARG A 232 25.89 39.22 21.80
N ASP A 233 26.26 38.05 22.29
CA ASP A 233 26.74 37.92 23.66
C ASP A 233 27.92 38.88 23.80
N LYS A 234 27.73 39.94 24.59
CA LYS A 234 28.84 40.78 25.04
C LYS A 234 29.67 39.89 25.96
N VAL A 235 30.71 39.28 25.40
CA VAL A 235 31.83 38.77 26.19
C VAL A 235 32.39 39.98 26.93
N LYS A 236 32.08 40.08 28.23
CA LYS A 236 32.85 40.88 29.16
C LYS A 236 34.18 40.16 29.32
N THR A 237 35.22 40.68 28.71
CA THR A 237 36.58 40.44 29.16
C THR A 237 36.84 41.43 30.28
N ASP A 238 36.92 40.91 31.51
CA ASP A 238 37.63 41.57 32.61
C ASP A 238 39.15 41.48 32.39
#